data_AF-A0A9L0RYB9-F1
#
_entry.id   AF-A0A9L0RYB9-F1
#
_cell.length_a   1.000
_cell.length_b   1.000
_cell.length_c   1.000
_cell.angle_alpha   90.00
_cell.angle_beta   90.00
_cell.angle_gamma   90.00
#
_symmetry.space_group_name_H-M   'P 1'
#
loop_
_entity.id
_entity.type
_entity.pdbx_description
1 polymer ?
#
loop_
_entity_poly.entity_id
_entity_poly.type
_entity_poly.pdbx_seq_one_letter_code
_entity_poly.pdbx_strand_id
1 'polypeptide(L)'
;MRRHKSTSSSNMKKYIKSPEQKESNKYTENNPKENEIYNLNDDDFKTAIIKILTELRENSDRQLNEFRSYVTKEFDTIKKNQTEILEMKNTIEEIKKNLDALNSRADNMEERISNLEDGNIELLQAEEEREARLKRNEETLRELSDTIRRCNVRIIGIPEGEEKEKGAENLFKEIMAENFPNLV
;
A
#
# COMPACT_ATOMS: atom_id res chain seq x y z
N MET A 1 8.20 21.48 2.83
CA MET A 1 9.48 21.19 2.13
C MET A 1 10.23 20.06 2.84
N ARG A 2 10.06 18.80 2.40
CA ARG A 2 10.82 17.65 2.92
C ARG A 2 12.10 17.49 2.09
N ARG A 3 13.27 17.68 2.73
CA ARG A 3 14.57 17.42 2.11
C ARG A 3 14.78 15.90 1.98
N HIS A 4 14.82 15.41 0.75
CA HIS A 4 15.29 14.06 0.46
C HIS A 4 16.80 13.98 0.77
N LYS A 5 17.17 13.16 1.75
CA LYS A 5 18.56 12.71 1.91
C LYS A 5 18.81 11.64 0.86
N SER A 6 19.58 11.97 -0.16
CA SER A 6 20.12 11.02 -1.12
C SER A 6 21.06 10.05 -0.40
N THR A 7 20.63 8.80 -0.23
CA THR A 7 21.49 7.72 0.24
C THR A 7 22.32 7.25 -0.95
N SER A 8 23.62 7.54 -0.91
CA SER A 8 24.58 7.11 -1.91
C SER A 8 24.71 5.58 -1.87
N SER A 9 24.17 4.89 -2.88
CA SER A 9 24.31 3.45 -3.06
C SER A 9 25.74 3.14 -3.54
N SER A 10 26.68 3.10 -2.61
CA SER A 10 28.03 2.64 -2.85
C SER A 10 28.11 1.13 -2.58
N ASN A 11 27.49 0.31 -3.44
CA ASN A 11 27.54 -1.15 -3.32
C ASN A 11 27.66 -1.87 -4.67
N MET A 12 28.42 -1.28 -5.61
CA MET A 12 28.73 -1.91 -6.91
C MET A 12 30.21 -2.29 -7.06
N LYS A 13 30.85 -2.72 -5.96
CA LYS A 13 32.24 -3.21 -5.94
C LYS A 13 32.39 -4.69 -5.58
N LYS A 14 31.30 -5.48 -5.54
CA LYS A 14 31.35 -6.87 -5.03
C LYS A 14 31.39 -7.99 -6.08
N TYR A 15 31.38 -7.68 -7.38
CA TYR A 15 31.39 -8.73 -8.42
C TYR A 15 32.37 -8.42 -9.55
N ILE A 16 33.64 -8.28 -9.22
CA ILE A 16 34.72 -8.65 -10.14
C ILE A 16 35.70 -9.47 -9.32
N LYS A 17 35.41 -10.77 -9.17
CA LYS A 17 36.46 -11.71 -8.76
C LYS A 17 37.32 -11.89 -10.00
N SER A 18 38.38 -11.08 -10.11
CA SER A 18 39.46 -11.38 -11.06
C SER A 18 39.88 -12.83 -10.82
N PRO A 19 40.22 -13.59 -11.87
CA PRO A 19 40.82 -14.90 -11.66
C PRO A 19 42.00 -14.69 -10.74
N GLU A 20 42.11 -15.48 -9.68
CA GLU A 20 43.32 -15.54 -8.89
C GLU A 20 44.46 -15.76 -9.88
N GLN A 21 45.23 -14.70 -10.15
CA GLN A 21 46.53 -14.84 -10.75
C GLN A 21 47.34 -15.59 -9.70
N LYS A 22 47.31 -16.92 -9.78
CA LYS A 22 48.44 -17.70 -9.31
C LYS A 22 49.59 -17.16 -10.15
N GLU A 23 50.37 -16.27 -9.55
CA GLU A 23 51.76 -16.05 -9.92
C GLU A 23 52.48 -17.39 -9.72
N SER A 24 52.22 -18.35 -10.60
CA SER A 24 53.20 -19.37 -10.90
C SER A 24 54.11 -18.77 -11.96
N ASN A 25 54.87 -17.75 -11.57
CA ASN A 25 56.22 -17.58 -12.09
C ASN A 25 57.07 -18.74 -11.53
N LYS A 26 56.76 -19.93 -11.98
CA LYS A 26 57.72 -20.99 -12.14
C LYS A 26 57.65 -21.32 -13.61
N TYR A 27 58.34 -20.50 -14.41
CA TYR A 27 59.05 -21.05 -15.54
C TYR A 27 59.98 -22.12 -14.95
N THR A 28 59.47 -23.32 -14.76
CA THR A 28 60.33 -24.48 -14.83
C THR A 28 60.83 -24.46 -16.26
N GLU A 29 62.04 -23.92 -16.45
CA GLU A 29 62.98 -24.47 -17.43
C GLU A 29 63.04 -25.98 -17.16
N ASN A 30 62.05 -26.73 -17.61
CA ASN A 30 62.20 -28.14 -17.89
C ASN A 30 62.97 -28.18 -19.20
N ASN A 31 64.24 -27.78 -19.12
CA ASN A 31 65.21 -28.02 -20.15
C ASN A 31 65.36 -29.55 -20.16
N PRO A 32 64.90 -30.26 -21.21
CA PRO A 32 64.98 -31.71 -21.23
C PRO A 32 66.45 -32.07 -21.30
N LYS A 33 67.03 -32.44 -20.16
CA LYS A 33 68.38 -33.03 -20.02
C LYS A 33 69.28 -32.76 -21.23
N GLU A 34 69.85 -31.55 -21.32
CA GLU A 34 70.67 -31.13 -22.45
C GLU A 34 71.84 -32.10 -22.78
N ASN A 35 72.18 -33.01 -21.85
CA ASN A 35 73.28 -33.97 -22.00
C ASN A 35 72.95 -35.32 -22.64
N GLU A 36 71.67 -35.68 -22.92
CA GLU A 36 71.33 -37.01 -23.48
C GLU A 36 70.96 -36.99 -24.99
N ILE A 37 70.68 -35.82 -25.59
CA ILE A 37 70.21 -35.71 -26.98
C ILE A 37 71.38 -35.71 -28.00
N TYR A 38 72.54 -35.17 -27.63
CA TYR A 38 73.70 -35.02 -28.53
C TYR A 38 74.43 -36.34 -28.87
N ASN A 39 74.08 -37.45 -28.22
CA ASN A 39 74.69 -38.78 -28.42
C ASN A 39 73.72 -39.80 -29.06
N LEU A 40 72.52 -39.38 -29.48
CA LEU A 40 71.53 -40.24 -30.13
C LEU A 40 71.88 -40.49 -31.60
N ASN A 41 71.52 -41.66 -32.14
CA ASN A 41 71.51 -41.84 -33.60
C ASN A 41 70.36 -41.02 -34.23
N ASP A 42 70.42 -40.82 -35.55
CA ASP A 42 69.46 -39.98 -36.27
C ASP A 42 67.98 -40.35 -36.05
N ASP A 43 67.67 -41.64 -35.93
CA ASP A 43 66.29 -42.12 -35.80
C ASP A 43 65.76 -41.93 -34.37
N ASP A 44 66.62 -42.14 -33.37
CA ASP A 44 66.31 -41.84 -31.97
C ASP A 44 66.16 -40.32 -31.74
N PHE A 45 67.00 -39.51 -32.40
CA PHE A 45 66.89 -38.05 -32.36
C PHE A 45 65.56 -37.56 -32.97
N LYS A 46 65.20 -38.04 -34.17
CA LYS A 46 63.91 -37.71 -34.81
C LYS A 46 62.73 -38.10 -33.91
N THR A 47 62.79 -39.27 -33.28
CA THR A 47 61.76 -39.75 -32.36
C THR A 47 61.61 -38.84 -31.14
N ALA A 48 62.72 -38.39 -30.55
CA ALA A 48 62.71 -37.46 -29.41
C ALA A 48 62.07 -36.11 -29.78
N ILE A 49 62.40 -35.56 -30.95
CA ILE A 49 61.83 -34.29 -31.43
C ILE A 49 60.32 -34.43 -31.67
N ILE A 50 59.87 -35.52 -32.30
CA ILE A 50 58.43 -35.78 -32.52
C ILE A 50 57.69 -35.84 -31.18
N LYS A 51 58.26 -36.50 -30.17
CA LYS A 51 57.66 -36.60 -28.84
C LYS A 51 57.51 -35.22 -28.20
N ILE A 52 58.55 -34.39 -28.19
CA ILE A 52 58.50 -33.02 -27.63
C ILE A 52 57.44 -32.17 -28.34
N LEU A 53 57.40 -32.22 -29.68
CA LEU A 53 56.41 -31.46 -30.46
C LEU A 53 54.96 -31.95 -30.20
N THR A 54 54.77 -33.25 -30.02
CA THR A 54 53.46 -33.83 -29.70
C THR A 54 53.01 -33.41 -28.31
N GLU A 55 53.89 -33.49 -27.31
CA GLU A 55 53.59 -33.04 -25.94
C GLU A 55 53.27 -31.53 -25.88
N LEU A 56 54.03 -30.70 -26.60
CA LEU A 56 53.75 -29.25 -26.72
C LEU A 56 52.38 -28.97 -27.33
N ARG A 57 52.04 -29.70 -28.40
CA ARG A 57 50.74 -29.59 -29.07
C ARG A 57 49.61 -29.99 -28.14
N GLU A 58 49.70 -31.16 -27.51
CA GLU A 58 48.66 -31.67 -26.61
C GLU A 58 48.43 -30.75 -25.41
N ASN A 59 49.51 -30.19 -24.83
CA ASN A 59 49.40 -29.22 -23.74
C ASN A 59 48.70 -27.92 -24.19
N SER A 60 49.02 -27.44 -25.39
CA SER A 60 48.39 -26.23 -25.96
C SER A 60 46.92 -26.47 -26.26
N ASP A 61 46.57 -27.60 -26.87
CA ASP A 61 45.19 -28.00 -27.17
C ASP A 61 44.38 -28.15 -25.88
N ARG A 62 44.97 -28.70 -24.82
CA ARG A 62 44.32 -28.82 -23.50
C ARG A 62 44.02 -27.44 -22.91
N GLN A 63 45.00 -26.53 -22.88
CA GLN A 63 44.81 -25.17 -22.36
C GLN A 63 43.75 -24.40 -23.17
N LEU A 64 43.76 -24.51 -24.51
CA LEU A 64 42.76 -23.88 -25.37
C LEU A 64 41.36 -24.42 -25.11
N ASN A 65 41.22 -25.74 -24.91
CA ASN A 65 39.93 -26.34 -24.61
C ASN A 65 39.41 -25.94 -23.21
N GLU A 66 40.28 -25.87 -22.21
CA GLU A 66 39.93 -25.38 -20.87
C GLU A 66 39.47 -23.91 -20.92
N PHE A 67 40.20 -23.05 -21.62
CA PHE A 67 39.83 -21.65 -21.83
C PHE A 67 38.50 -21.51 -22.59
N ARG A 68 38.32 -22.25 -23.68
CA ARG A 68 37.06 -22.26 -24.46
C ARG A 68 35.88 -22.71 -23.59
N SER A 69 36.06 -23.74 -22.78
CA SER A 69 35.03 -24.24 -21.86
C SER A 69 34.64 -23.17 -20.84
N TYR A 70 35.63 -22.47 -20.26
CA TYR A 70 35.38 -21.37 -19.34
C TYR A 70 34.60 -20.22 -20.01
N VAL A 71 35.09 -19.73 -21.17
CA VAL A 71 34.44 -18.64 -21.90
C VAL A 71 33.01 -18.98 -22.30
N THR A 72 32.75 -20.23 -22.71
CA THR A 72 31.40 -20.67 -23.07
C THR A 72 30.45 -20.59 -21.87
N LYS A 73 30.87 -21.06 -20.70
CA LYS A 73 30.06 -20.99 -19.47
C LYS A 73 29.78 -19.56 -19.03
N GLU A 74 30.79 -18.68 -19.11
CA GLU A 74 30.61 -17.26 -18.80
C GLU A 74 29.64 -16.60 -19.79
N PHE A 75 29.75 -16.93 -21.09
CA PHE A 75 28.84 -16.41 -22.11
C PHE A 75 27.39 -16.85 -21.88
N ASP A 76 27.16 -18.13 -21.57
CA ASP A 76 25.83 -18.64 -21.26
C ASP A 76 25.23 -17.96 -20.02
N THR A 77 26.06 -17.72 -19.00
CA THR A 77 25.66 -17.00 -17.78
C THR A 77 25.27 -15.55 -18.09
N ILE A 78 26.07 -14.84 -18.89
CA ILE A 78 25.79 -13.46 -19.32
C ILE A 78 24.47 -13.41 -20.11
N LYS A 79 24.27 -14.34 -21.05
CA LYS A 79 23.06 -14.39 -21.87
C LYS A 79 21.81 -14.61 -21.02
N LYS A 80 21.89 -15.49 -20.02
CA LYS A 80 20.82 -15.72 -19.05
C LYS A 80 20.50 -14.44 -18.27
N ASN A 81 21.51 -13.80 -17.70
CA ASN A 81 21.34 -12.55 -16.95
C ASN A 81 20.74 -11.42 -17.80
N GLN A 82 21.14 -11.32 -19.08
CA GLN A 82 20.56 -10.34 -20.01
C GLN A 82 19.05 -10.55 -20.21
N THR A 83 18.60 -11.81 -20.28
CA THR A 83 17.18 -12.14 -20.44
C THR A 83 16.41 -11.79 -19.16
N GLU A 84 16.92 -12.17 -17.99
CA GLU A 84 16.31 -11.84 -16.69
C GLU A 84 16.19 -10.31 -16.49
N ILE A 85 17.22 -9.53 -16.85
CA ILE A 85 17.20 -8.06 -16.79
C ILE A 85 16.13 -7.47 -17.71
N LEU A 86 15.91 -8.04 -18.89
CA LEU A 86 14.87 -7.58 -19.82
C LEU A 86 13.46 -7.79 -19.25
N GLU A 87 13.21 -8.97 -18.65
CA GLU A 87 11.94 -9.27 -17.98
C GLU A 87 11.70 -8.33 -16.78
N MET A 88 12.74 -8.09 -15.98
CA MET A 88 12.69 -7.12 -14.88
C MET A 88 12.36 -5.71 -15.37
N LYS A 89 12.90 -5.29 -16.52
CA LYS A 89 12.61 -3.97 -17.10
C LYS A 89 11.13 -3.85 -17.48
N ASN A 90 10.56 -4.89 -18.09
CA ASN A 90 9.15 -4.91 -18.49
C ASN A 90 8.23 -4.86 -17.27
N THR A 91 8.51 -5.67 -16.24
CA THR A 91 7.72 -5.65 -15.00
C THR A 91 7.77 -4.30 -14.28
N ILE A 92 8.93 -3.62 -14.28
CA ILE A 92 9.05 -2.26 -13.75
C ILE A 92 8.18 -1.26 -14.53
N GLU A 93 8.07 -1.41 -15.85
CA GLU A 93 7.23 -0.54 -16.68
C GLU A 93 5.74 -0.72 -16.36
N GLU A 94 5.29 -1.97 -16.18
CA GLU A 94 3.92 -2.27 -15.75
C GLU A 94 3.62 -1.70 -14.35
N ILE A 95 4.56 -1.85 -13.41
CA ILE A 95 4.44 -1.27 -12.06
C ILE A 95 4.27 0.26 -12.13
N LYS A 96 5.03 0.95 -12.99
CA LYS A 96 4.90 2.40 -13.18
C LYS A 96 3.51 2.79 -13.69
N LYS A 97 3.00 2.10 -14.72
CA LYS A 97 1.65 2.35 -15.25
C LYS A 97 0.56 2.14 -14.20
N ASN A 98 0.69 1.10 -13.39
CA ASN A 98 -0.23 0.84 -12.29
C ASN A 98 -0.16 1.92 -11.21
N LEU A 99 1.05 2.41 -10.89
CA LEU A 99 1.24 3.50 -9.92
C LEU A 99 0.60 4.80 -10.41
N ASP A 100 0.77 5.14 -11.69
CA ASP A 100 0.15 6.32 -12.30
C ASP A 100 -1.39 6.22 -12.24
N ALA A 101 -1.95 5.05 -12.56
CA ALA A 101 -3.39 4.82 -12.46
C ALA A 101 -3.91 4.90 -11.00
N LEU A 102 -3.12 4.41 -10.03
CA LEU A 102 -3.46 4.53 -8.61
C LEU A 102 -3.43 5.99 -8.14
N ASN A 103 -2.46 6.79 -8.59
CA ASN A 103 -2.39 8.21 -8.27
C ASN A 103 -3.62 8.96 -8.79
N SER A 104 -4.00 8.78 -10.05
CA SER A 104 -5.22 9.41 -10.59
C SER A 104 -6.49 9.00 -9.83
N ARG A 105 -6.55 7.75 -9.36
CA ARG A 105 -7.67 7.28 -8.54
C ARG A 105 -7.65 7.92 -7.13
N ALA A 106 -6.48 8.15 -6.55
CA ALA A 106 -6.34 8.83 -5.28
C ALA A 106 -6.77 10.29 -5.38
N ASP A 107 -6.34 11.01 -6.43
CA ASP A 107 -6.74 12.39 -6.69
C ASP A 107 -8.28 12.52 -6.82
N ASN A 108 -8.92 11.59 -7.53
CA ASN A 108 -10.38 11.57 -7.64
C ASN A 108 -11.08 11.30 -6.28
N MET A 109 -10.50 10.44 -5.45
CA MET A 109 -11.04 10.18 -4.12
C MET A 109 -10.89 11.40 -3.21
N GLU A 110 -9.77 12.13 -3.30
CA GLU A 110 -9.56 13.37 -2.57
C GLU A 110 -10.63 14.41 -2.91
N GLU A 111 -10.89 14.64 -4.20
CA GLU A 111 -11.97 15.54 -4.66
C GLU A 111 -13.35 15.11 -4.13
N ARG A 112 -13.66 13.81 -4.19
CA ARG A 112 -14.92 13.28 -3.68
C ARG A 112 -15.06 13.46 -2.17
N ILE A 113 -13.98 13.33 -1.41
CA ILE A 113 -13.97 13.56 0.04
C ILE A 113 -14.24 15.04 0.31
N SER A 114 -13.56 15.96 -0.38
CA SER A 114 -13.80 17.40 -0.22
C SER A 114 -15.26 17.78 -0.51
N ASN A 115 -15.85 17.25 -1.60
CA ASN A 115 -17.26 17.49 -1.91
C ASN A 115 -18.21 16.97 -0.82
N LEU A 116 -17.88 15.84 -0.19
CA LEU A 116 -18.67 15.29 0.93
C LEU A 116 -18.49 16.10 2.21
N GLU A 117 -17.29 16.61 2.48
CA GLU A 117 -17.03 17.48 3.62
C GLU A 117 -17.84 18.77 3.50
N ASP A 118 -17.84 19.42 2.34
CA ASP A 118 -18.64 20.62 2.07
C ASP A 118 -20.14 20.33 2.21
N GLY A 119 -20.64 19.24 1.62
CA GLY A 119 -22.05 18.84 1.75
C GLY A 119 -22.46 18.50 3.19
N ASN A 120 -21.54 17.98 4.01
CA ASN A 120 -21.81 17.69 5.41
C ASN A 120 -21.92 18.98 6.25
N ILE A 121 -21.17 20.03 5.92
CA ILE A 121 -21.29 21.34 6.55
C ILE A 121 -22.68 21.94 6.27
N GLU A 122 -23.12 21.90 5.01
CA GLU A 122 -24.46 22.38 4.63
C GLU A 122 -25.57 21.60 5.35
N LEU A 123 -25.42 20.28 5.46
CA LEU A 123 -26.38 19.43 6.16
C LEU A 123 -26.51 19.79 7.65
N LEU A 124 -25.38 20.02 8.33
CA LEU A 124 -25.37 20.42 9.75
C LEU A 124 -26.10 21.76 9.95
N GLN A 125 -25.84 22.75 9.09
CA GLN A 125 -26.55 24.03 9.14
C GLN A 125 -28.06 23.87 8.93
N ALA A 126 -28.46 23.06 7.96
CA ALA A 126 -29.88 22.77 7.70
C ALA A 126 -30.55 22.05 8.88
N GLU A 127 -29.83 21.18 9.58
CA GLU A 127 -30.32 20.50 10.78
C GLU A 127 -30.51 21.47 11.96
N GLU A 128 -29.54 22.36 12.20
CA GLU A 128 -29.65 23.42 13.22
C GLU A 128 -30.86 24.34 12.95
N GLU A 129 -31.05 24.76 11.70
CA GLU A 129 -32.22 25.58 11.31
C GLU A 129 -33.54 24.83 11.53
N ARG A 130 -33.58 23.54 11.17
CA ARG A 130 -34.75 22.69 11.37
C ARG A 130 -35.07 22.53 12.86
N GLU A 131 -34.06 22.29 13.69
CA GLU A 131 -34.22 22.17 15.14
C GLU A 131 -34.75 23.47 15.74
N ALA A 132 -34.17 24.62 15.36
CA ALA A 132 -34.64 25.93 15.79
C ALA A 132 -36.10 26.18 15.38
N ARG A 133 -36.51 25.74 14.18
CA ARG A 133 -37.91 25.83 13.73
C ARG A 133 -38.83 24.93 14.55
N LEU A 134 -38.42 23.70 14.85
CA LEU A 134 -39.21 22.78 15.68
C LEU A 134 -39.43 23.34 17.09
N LYS A 135 -38.38 23.90 17.70
CA LYS A 135 -38.47 24.53 19.02
C LYS A 135 -39.47 25.69 19.04
N ARG A 136 -39.43 26.59 18.06
CA ARG A 136 -40.41 27.70 17.95
C ARG A 136 -41.84 27.18 17.76
N ASN A 137 -42.01 26.13 16.95
CA ASN A 137 -43.31 25.52 16.74
C ASN A 137 -43.85 24.89 18.03
N GLU A 138 -43.01 24.22 18.81
CA GLU A 138 -43.39 23.66 20.12
C GLU A 138 -43.84 24.75 21.09
N GLU A 139 -43.09 25.85 21.19
CA GLU A 139 -43.46 27.01 22.01
C GLU A 139 -44.80 27.59 21.57
N THR A 140 -45.01 27.77 20.26
CA THR A 140 -46.27 28.28 19.70
C THR A 140 -47.45 27.34 19.99
N LEU A 141 -47.24 26.03 19.89
CA LEU A 141 -48.28 25.04 20.21
C LEU A 141 -48.64 25.04 21.69
N ARG A 142 -47.66 25.24 22.58
CA ARG A 142 -47.90 25.39 24.02
C ARG A 142 -48.76 26.62 24.30
N GLU A 143 -48.41 27.77 23.74
CA GLU A 143 -49.19 29.01 23.88
C GLU A 143 -50.62 28.87 23.36
N LEU A 144 -50.80 28.20 22.22
CA LEU A 144 -52.13 27.92 21.68
C LEU A 144 -52.95 27.00 22.60
N SER A 145 -52.32 25.92 23.10
CA SER A 145 -52.95 25.01 24.06
C SER A 145 -53.38 25.76 25.33
N ASP A 146 -52.53 26.62 25.87
CA ASP A 146 -52.82 27.41 27.06
C ASP A 146 -53.94 28.43 26.78
N THR A 147 -53.96 29.03 25.60
CA THR A 147 -55.02 29.93 25.15
C THR A 147 -56.37 29.22 25.08
N ILE A 148 -56.42 28.02 24.47
CA ILE A 148 -57.65 27.21 24.37
C ILE A 148 -58.14 26.78 25.77
N ARG A 149 -57.22 26.51 26.70
CA ARG A 149 -57.56 26.07 28.07
C ARG A 149 -57.79 27.20 29.05
N ARG A 150 -57.60 28.47 28.65
CA ARG A 150 -57.61 29.64 29.54
C ARG A 150 -58.90 29.78 30.38
N CYS A 151 -60.04 29.38 29.83
CA CYS A 151 -61.35 29.44 30.50
C CYS A 151 -61.84 28.07 30.99
N ASN A 152 -61.04 27.01 30.86
CA ASN A 152 -61.43 25.68 31.28
C ASN A 152 -61.18 25.51 32.78
N VAL A 153 -62.21 25.17 33.54
CA VAL A 153 -62.12 24.84 34.96
C VAL A 153 -62.13 23.33 35.11
N ARG A 154 -61.21 22.77 35.91
CA ARG A 154 -61.21 21.35 36.28
C ARG A 154 -61.72 21.21 37.71
N ILE A 155 -62.82 20.48 37.86
CA ILE A 155 -63.40 20.13 39.16
C ILE A 155 -62.98 18.71 39.48
N ILE A 156 -62.37 18.52 40.64
CA ILE A 156 -61.84 17.22 41.12
C ILE A 156 -62.52 16.84 42.43
N GLY A 157 -62.52 15.56 42.77
CA GLY A 157 -63.13 15.05 44.02
C GLY A 157 -64.63 14.77 43.94
N ILE A 158 -65.22 14.78 42.75
CA ILE A 158 -66.60 14.36 42.52
C ILE A 158 -66.71 12.83 42.65
N PRO A 159 -67.60 12.30 43.50
CA PRO A 159 -67.91 10.87 43.57
C PRO A 159 -68.26 10.28 42.20
N GLU A 160 -67.69 9.12 41.89
CA GLU A 160 -67.90 8.46 40.62
C GLU A 160 -69.39 8.09 40.43
N GLY A 161 -69.98 8.50 39.31
CA GLY A 161 -71.39 8.25 38.97
C GLY A 161 -72.33 9.44 39.22
N GLU A 162 -71.94 10.39 40.09
CA GLU A 162 -72.80 11.53 40.44
C GLU A 162 -73.05 12.48 39.26
N GLU A 163 -72.02 12.71 38.43
CA GLU A 163 -72.17 13.47 37.17
C GLU A 163 -73.17 12.81 36.21
N LYS A 164 -73.19 11.47 36.14
CA LYS A 164 -74.10 10.73 35.24
C LYS A 164 -75.54 10.74 35.74
N GLU A 165 -75.74 10.76 37.05
CA GLU A 165 -77.06 10.78 37.68
C GLU A 165 -77.71 12.17 37.62
N LYS A 166 -76.97 13.21 38.05
CA LYS A 166 -77.51 14.59 38.15
C LYS A 166 -77.31 15.42 36.87
N GLY A 167 -76.33 15.05 36.04
CA GLY A 167 -75.84 15.85 34.92
C GLY A 167 -74.82 16.91 35.35
N ALA A 168 -73.80 17.14 34.51
CA ALA A 168 -72.68 18.05 34.81
C ALA A 168 -73.09 19.49 35.13
N GLU A 169 -74.10 20.02 34.44
CA GLU A 169 -74.57 21.40 34.63
C GLU A 169 -75.26 21.58 35.99
N ASN A 170 -76.10 20.63 36.40
CA ASN A 170 -76.79 20.69 37.69
C ASN A 170 -75.79 20.53 38.84
N LEU A 171 -74.84 19.59 38.70
CA LEU A 171 -73.76 19.42 39.65
C LEU A 171 -72.92 20.69 39.79
N PHE A 172 -72.59 21.36 38.68
CA PHE A 172 -71.88 22.65 38.72
C PHE A 172 -72.66 23.74 39.46
N LYS A 173 -73.98 23.85 39.22
CA LYS A 173 -74.86 24.81 39.92
C LYS A 173 -74.92 24.55 41.43
N GLU A 174 -75.01 23.27 41.83
CA GLU A 174 -74.98 22.86 43.25
C GLU A 174 -73.67 23.30 43.92
N ILE A 175 -72.52 22.99 43.29
CA ILE A 175 -71.19 23.38 43.78
C ILE A 175 -71.06 24.91 43.92
N MET A 176 -71.53 25.66 42.93
CA MET A 176 -71.47 27.13 42.94
C MET A 176 -72.36 27.72 44.04
N ALA A 177 -73.58 27.21 44.22
CA ALA A 177 -74.50 27.73 45.23
C ALA A 177 -74.01 27.46 46.66
N GLU A 178 -73.39 26.29 46.89
CA GLU A 178 -72.84 25.91 48.19
C GLU A 178 -71.58 26.72 48.56
N ASN A 179 -70.65 26.91 47.61
CA ASN A 179 -69.34 27.50 47.89
C ASN A 179 -69.24 29.00 47.58
N PHE A 180 -70.03 29.49 46.63
CA PHE A 180 -70.00 30.88 46.14
C PHE A 180 -71.41 31.47 46.03
N PRO A 181 -72.20 31.53 47.12
CA PRO A 181 -73.60 31.95 47.08
C PRO A 181 -73.82 33.39 46.58
N ASN A 182 -72.78 34.23 46.60
CA ASN A 182 -72.85 35.60 46.06
C ASN A 182 -72.67 35.67 44.53
N LEU A 183 -72.33 34.56 43.88
CA LEU A 183 -72.09 34.46 42.43
C LEU A 183 -73.19 33.70 41.68
N VAL A 184 -74.24 33.26 42.38
CA VAL A 184 -75.31 32.38 41.87
C VAL A 184 -76.67 33.04 41.99
#